data_AF-A0A1G3M998-F1
#
_entry.id   AF-A0A1G3M998-F1
#
_cell.length_a   1.000
_cell.length_b   1.000
_cell.length_c   1.000
_cell.angle_alpha   90.00
_cell.angle_beta   90.00
_cell.angle_gamma   90.00
#
_symmetry.space_group_name_H-M   'P 1'
#
loop_
_entity.id
_entity.type
_entity.pdbx_description
1 polymer ?
#
loop_
_entity_poly.entity_id
_entity_poly.type
_entity_poly.pdbx_seq_one_letter_code
_entity_poly.pdbx_strand_id
1 'polypeptide(L)'
;MPVCPNCGVELAESARHCPLCRSAVEPDIERAAESADASFPEKTVDPEQFDRLTDAQKRKVFLEVFAVCVMIVCVTLIAVELLVDRRVIWSLYPIASVLYLYILVSVPVAADTHRWRAAVLVALATPVYVLVLDLLDPTRSWFLAIGGPIVLIVEGSVLGSAALITRLKHKGVNAIAVALVAAAAGCAGIEAAADMALRSSVALAWSAVVAVTCLPVAGLLFYLHYRITRRASLKKLFHL
;
A
#
# COMPACT_ATOMS: atom_id res chain seq x y z
N MET A 1 33.13 -33.48 -50.91
CA MET A 1 31.97 -34.27 -51.41
C MET A 1 30.64 -33.54 -51.18
N PRO A 2 30.06 -32.93 -52.22
CA PRO A 2 28.76 -32.26 -52.13
C PRO A 2 27.59 -33.26 -52.07
N VAL A 3 26.56 -32.94 -51.29
CA VAL A 3 25.31 -33.71 -51.21
C VAL A 3 24.21 -32.92 -51.91
N CYS A 4 23.38 -33.58 -52.71
CA CYS A 4 22.28 -32.89 -53.40
C CYS A 4 21.23 -32.40 -52.39
N PRO A 5 20.87 -31.11 -52.35
CA PRO A 5 19.88 -30.58 -51.40
C PRO A 5 18.46 -31.07 -51.67
N ASN A 6 18.18 -31.60 -52.86
CA ASN A 6 16.84 -32.06 -53.24
C ASN A 6 16.61 -33.55 -52.93
N CYS A 7 17.59 -34.42 -53.18
CA CYS A 7 17.43 -35.88 -53.03
C CYS A 7 18.37 -36.54 -52.01
N GLY A 8 19.29 -35.78 -51.40
CA GLY A 8 20.17 -36.26 -50.33
C GLY A 8 21.23 -37.28 -50.73
N VAL A 9 21.47 -37.48 -52.04
CA VAL A 9 22.50 -38.40 -52.55
C VAL A 9 23.86 -37.72 -52.61
N GLU A 10 24.88 -38.45 -52.20
CA GLU A 10 26.28 -38.02 -52.26
C GLU A 10 26.77 -38.02 -53.72
N LEU A 11 27.37 -36.89 -54.13
CA LEU A 11 27.82 -36.68 -55.51
C LEU A 11 29.35 -36.62 -55.58
N ALA A 12 29.89 -37.05 -56.72
CA ALA A 12 31.29 -36.84 -57.06
C ALA A 12 31.56 -35.34 -57.25
N GLU A 13 32.77 -34.88 -56.88
CA GLU A 13 33.10 -33.44 -56.80
C GLU A 13 33.05 -32.69 -58.14
N SER A 14 33.03 -33.40 -59.28
CA SER A 14 32.90 -32.83 -60.62
C SER A 14 31.48 -32.91 -61.22
N ALA A 15 30.49 -33.41 -60.47
CA ALA A 15 29.13 -33.60 -60.97
C ALA A 15 28.36 -32.26 -61.01
N ARG A 16 28.08 -31.75 -62.22
CA ARG A 16 27.29 -30.51 -62.43
C ARG A 16 25.77 -30.70 -62.34
N HIS A 17 25.30 -31.94 -62.44
CA HIS A 17 23.88 -32.29 -62.38
C HIS A 17 23.70 -33.60 -61.61
N CYS A 18 22.66 -33.68 -60.78
CA CYS A 18 22.33 -34.90 -60.05
C CYS A 18 21.77 -35.96 -61.03
N PRO A 19 22.34 -37.18 -61.13
CA PRO A 19 21.84 -38.21 -62.05
C PRO A 19 20.46 -38.76 -61.66
N LEU A 20 20.03 -38.60 -60.40
CA LEU A 20 18.76 -39.12 -59.88
C LEU A 20 17.60 -38.15 -60.09
N CYS A 21 17.73 -36.90 -59.65
CA CYS A 21 16.65 -35.91 -59.73
C CYS A 21 16.87 -34.84 -60.82
N ARG A 22 18.01 -34.89 -61.53
CA ARG A 22 18.40 -33.97 -62.62
C ARG A 22 18.52 -32.49 -62.23
N SER A 23 18.51 -32.16 -60.95
CA SER A 23 18.75 -30.78 -60.50
C SER A 23 20.20 -30.39 -60.79
N ALA A 24 20.39 -29.15 -61.28
CA ALA A 24 21.71 -28.55 -61.37
C ALA A 24 22.31 -28.41 -59.96
N VAL A 25 23.57 -28.80 -59.81
CA VAL A 25 24.32 -28.65 -58.56
C VAL A 25 25.47 -27.71 -58.88
N GLU A 26 25.32 -26.46 -58.45
CA GLU A 26 26.37 -25.46 -58.58
C GLU A 26 27.39 -25.67 -57.45
N PRO A 27 28.69 -25.77 -57.77
CA PRO A 27 29.71 -25.95 -56.74
C PRO A 27 29.78 -24.67 -55.87
N ASP A 28 29.49 -24.84 -54.58
CA ASP A 28 29.50 -23.79 -53.55
C ASP A 28 30.83 -23.03 -53.50
N ILE A 29 30.81 -21.77 -53.96
CA ILE A 29 31.67 -20.70 -53.45
C ILE A 29 30.76 -19.49 -53.25
N GLU A 30 30.54 -19.12 -51.98
CA GLU A 30 30.11 -17.79 -51.50
C GLU A 30 28.62 -17.38 -51.57
N ARG A 31 27.66 -18.17 -51.06
CA ARG A 31 26.30 -17.67 -50.74
C ARG A 31 25.71 -18.10 -49.39
N ALA A 32 26.52 -18.12 -48.34
CA ALA A 32 26.05 -18.32 -46.96
C ALA A 32 26.04 -17.03 -46.11
N ALA A 33 26.28 -15.85 -46.70
CA ALA A 33 26.44 -14.59 -45.94
C ALA A 33 25.38 -13.51 -46.21
N GLU A 34 24.36 -13.75 -47.04
CA GLU A 34 23.42 -12.71 -47.51
C GLU A 34 21.93 -13.03 -47.26
N SER A 35 21.62 -13.62 -46.12
CA SER A 35 20.23 -13.62 -45.61
C SER A 35 20.18 -13.13 -44.16
N ALA A 36 20.68 -11.91 -43.95
CA ALA A 36 20.49 -11.14 -42.72
C ALA A 36 19.32 -10.15 -42.87
N ASP A 37 18.17 -10.63 -43.33
CA ASP A 37 16.91 -9.87 -43.30
C ASP A 37 15.89 -10.60 -42.42
N ALA A 38 16.09 -10.48 -41.11
CA ALA A 38 15.06 -10.77 -40.12
C ALA A 38 14.34 -9.46 -39.79
N SER A 39 13.39 -9.08 -40.64
CA SER A 39 12.47 -7.94 -40.45
C SER A 39 11.39 -8.21 -39.40
N PHE A 40 11.78 -8.60 -38.18
CA PHE A 40 10.90 -8.61 -37.02
C PHE A 40 11.64 -8.02 -35.81
N PRO A 41 11.19 -6.91 -35.21
CA PRO A 41 11.62 -6.57 -33.87
C PRO A 41 10.96 -7.57 -32.93
N GLU A 42 11.66 -8.66 -32.64
CA GLU A 42 11.33 -9.54 -31.53
C GLU A 42 11.66 -8.79 -30.23
N LYS A 43 10.81 -7.81 -29.90
CA LYS A 43 10.63 -7.41 -28.50
C LYS A 43 9.80 -8.52 -27.84
N THR A 44 10.42 -9.69 -27.68
CA THR A 44 10.05 -10.57 -26.59
C THR A 44 10.27 -9.76 -25.33
N VAL A 45 9.17 -9.28 -24.75
CA VAL A 45 9.20 -8.74 -23.39
C VAL A 45 9.54 -9.92 -22.51
N ASP A 46 10.83 -10.08 -22.22
CA ASP A 46 11.33 -11.09 -21.30
C ASP A 46 10.55 -10.94 -19.98
N PRO A 47 9.84 -11.98 -19.50
CA PRO A 47 9.12 -11.91 -18.23
C PRO A 47 10.03 -11.51 -17.06
N GLU A 48 11.33 -11.80 -17.18
CA GLU A 48 12.39 -11.47 -16.22
C GLU A 48 12.76 -9.98 -16.16
N GLN A 49 12.30 -9.12 -17.09
CA GLN A 49 12.52 -7.67 -16.97
C GLN A 49 11.73 -7.02 -15.83
N PHE A 50 10.65 -7.65 -15.34
CA PHE A 50 9.93 -7.17 -14.15
C PHE A 50 10.78 -7.24 -12.87
N ASP A 51 11.77 -8.14 -12.81
CA ASP A 51 12.68 -8.26 -11.66
C ASP A 51 13.77 -7.17 -11.63
N ARG A 52 13.93 -6.38 -12.70
CA ARG A 52 14.90 -5.27 -12.79
C ARG A 52 14.32 -3.87 -12.52
N LEU A 53 13.07 -3.78 -12.04
CA LEU A 53 12.49 -2.48 -11.70
C LEU A 53 13.11 -1.94 -10.40
N THR A 54 13.51 -0.66 -10.41
CA THR A 54 13.92 0.04 -9.19
C THR A 54 12.73 0.17 -8.23
N ASP A 55 12.96 0.26 -6.92
CA ASP A 55 11.88 0.40 -5.92
C ASP A 55 10.95 1.60 -6.21
N ALA A 56 11.50 2.69 -6.73
CA ALA A 56 10.73 3.85 -7.17
C ALA A 56 9.82 3.55 -8.38
N GLN A 57 10.26 2.70 -9.31
CA GLN A 57 9.45 2.27 -10.46
C GLN A 57 8.36 1.30 -10.02
N LYS A 58 8.68 0.32 -9.17
CA LYS A 58 7.69 -0.61 -8.57
C LYS A 58 6.58 0.15 -7.86
N ARG A 59 6.97 1.15 -7.06
CA ARG A 59 6.02 2.04 -6.39
C ARG A 59 5.14 2.80 -7.38
N LYS A 60 5.72 3.39 -8.43
CA LYS A 60 4.96 4.15 -9.43
C LYS A 60 3.93 3.27 -10.12
N VAL A 61 4.33 2.06 -10.54
CA VAL A 61 3.43 1.06 -11.15
C VAL A 61 2.33 0.68 -10.15
N PHE A 62 2.67 0.42 -8.89
CA PHE A 62 1.66 0.11 -7.87
C PHE A 62 0.63 1.25 -7.71
N LEU A 63 1.08 2.51 -7.61
CA LEU A 63 0.19 3.67 -7.46
C LEU A 63 -0.72 3.85 -8.68
N GLU A 64 -0.19 3.63 -9.89
CA GLU A 64 -0.95 3.74 -11.14
C GLU A 64 -2.01 2.65 -11.24
N VAL A 65 -1.64 1.40 -11.00
CA VAL A 65 -2.59 0.26 -10.97
C VAL A 65 -3.66 0.48 -9.89
N PHE A 66 -3.25 0.90 -8.69
CA PHE A 66 -4.17 1.15 -7.59
C PHE A 66 -5.14 2.31 -7.90
N ALA A 67 -4.67 3.39 -8.53
CA ALA A 67 -5.50 4.49 -8.99
C ALA A 67 -6.52 4.03 -10.04
N VAL A 68 -6.10 3.22 -11.02
CA VAL A 68 -7.01 2.65 -12.03
C VAL A 68 -8.07 1.77 -11.39
N CYS A 69 -7.70 0.89 -10.44
CA CYS A 69 -8.65 0.06 -9.70
C CYS A 69 -9.69 0.92 -8.95
N VAL A 70 -9.24 1.95 -8.24
CA VAL A 70 -10.12 2.90 -7.53
C VAL A 70 -11.07 3.61 -8.52
N MET A 71 -10.56 4.07 -9.66
CA MET A 71 -11.37 4.71 -10.69
C MET A 71 -12.45 3.77 -11.25
N ILE A 72 -12.10 2.52 -11.52
CA ILE A 72 -13.06 1.50 -11.97
C ILE A 72 -14.16 1.30 -10.93
N VAL A 73 -13.81 1.20 -9.64
CA VAL A 73 -14.80 1.07 -8.56
C VAL A 73 -15.73 2.28 -8.52
N CYS A 74 -15.19 3.51 -8.56
CA CYS A 74 -16.00 4.74 -8.56
C CYS A 74 -16.94 4.81 -9.76
N VAL A 75 -16.44 4.54 -10.98
CA VAL A 75 -17.27 4.54 -12.19
C VAL A 75 -18.35 3.47 -12.12
N THR A 76 -18.02 2.28 -11.64
CA THR A 76 -18.98 1.18 -11.49
C THR A 76 -20.09 1.55 -10.51
N LEU A 77 -19.75 2.14 -9.37
CA LEU A 77 -20.74 2.58 -8.37
C LEU A 77 -21.70 3.63 -8.93
N ILE A 78 -21.18 4.64 -9.65
CA ILE A 78 -22.01 5.66 -10.30
C ILE A 78 -22.88 5.03 -11.39
N ALA A 79 -22.30 4.16 -12.23
CA ALA A 79 -23.03 3.51 -13.32
C ALA A 79 -24.17 2.65 -12.80
N VAL A 80 -23.92 1.84 -11.76
CA VAL A 80 -24.95 1.01 -11.13
C VAL A 80 -26.09 1.86 -10.58
N GLU A 81 -25.79 2.91 -9.81
CA GLU A 81 -26.84 3.77 -9.24
C GLU A 81 -27.62 4.51 -10.33
N LEU A 82 -26.94 5.02 -11.36
CA LEU A 82 -27.59 5.74 -12.47
C LEU A 82 -28.50 4.82 -13.29
N LEU A 83 -28.13 3.55 -13.46
CA LEU A 83 -28.95 2.55 -14.15
C LEU A 83 -30.18 2.13 -13.35
N VAL A 84 -30.06 2.05 -12.02
CA VAL A 84 -31.15 1.59 -11.13
C VAL A 84 -32.10 2.75 -10.78
N ASP A 85 -31.56 3.85 -10.25
CA ASP A 85 -32.33 4.91 -9.60
C ASP A 85 -32.36 6.24 -10.38
N ARG A 86 -31.57 6.35 -11.46
CA ARG A 86 -31.39 7.58 -12.27
C ARG A 86 -30.98 8.81 -11.45
N ARG A 87 -30.38 8.59 -10.28
CA ARG A 87 -29.89 9.60 -9.35
C ARG A 87 -28.54 9.14 -8.81
N VAL A 88 -27.77 10.09 -8.27
CA VAL A 88 -26.45 9.83 -7.69
C VAL A 88 -26.44 10.42 -6.28
N ILE A 89 -26.88 9.64 -5.30
CA ILE A 89 -26.99 10.05 -3.90
C ILE A 89 -26.29 9.01 -3.02
N TRP A 90 -26.65 7.75 -3.17
CA TRP A 90 -26.15 6.67 -2.32
C TRP A 90 -24.73 6.26 -2.69
N SER A 91 -24.35 6.30 -3.97
CA SER A 91 -22.99 5.95 -4.40
C SER A 91 -21.93 6.92 -3.89
N LEU A 92 -22.31 8.14 -3.47
CA LEU A 92 -21.38 9.14 -2.95
C LEU A 92 -20.71 8.69 -1.65
N TYR A 93 -21.41 7.93 -0.80
CA TYR A 93 -20.85 7.39 0.44
C TYR A 93 -19.70 6.39 0.17
N PRO A 94 -19.89 5.27 -0.57
CA PRO A 94 -18.80 4.36 -0.87
C PRO A 94 -17.71 5.00 -1.74
N ILE A 95 -18.03 5.95 -2.62
CA ILE A 95 -17.02 6.72 -3.37
C ILE A 95 -16.13 7.51 -2.43
N ALA A 96 -16.70 8.25 -1.47
CA ALA A 96 -15.92 8.99 -0.47
C ALA A 96 -15.01 8.03 0.34
N SER A 97 -15.52 6.86 0.74
CA SER A 97 -14.76 5.83 1.46
C SER A 97 -13.59 5.27 0.64
N VAL A 98 -13.81 4.98 -0.64
CA VAL A 98 -12.77 4.45 -1.54
C VAL A 98 -11.72 5.51 -1.85
N LEU A 99 -12.12 6.77 -2.04
CA LEU A 99 -11.18 7.88 -2.22
C LEU A 99 -10.36 8.15 -0.95
N TYR A 100 -10.98 8.05 0.23
CA TYR A 100 -10.26 8.12 1.49
C TYR A 100 -9.25 6.99 1.64
N LEU A 101 -9.64 5.74 1.32
CA LEU A 101 -8.72 4.61 1.27
C LEU A 101 -7.58 4.84 0.26
N TYR A 102 -7.89 5.43 -0.89
CA TYR A 102 -6.88 5.79 -1.87
C TYR A 102 -5.84 6.73 -1.28
N ILE A 103 -6.25 7.76 -0.54
CA ILE A 103 -5.33 8.69 0.16
C ILE A 103 -4.53 7.95 1.23
N LEU A 104 -5.17 7.12 2.05
CA LEU A 104 -4.51 6.35 3.13
C LEU A 104 -3.38 5.46 2.63
N VAL A 105 -3.51 4.89 1.43
CA VAL A 105 -2.51 3.99 0.85
C VAL A 105 -1.52 4.75 -0.03
N SER A 106 -2.01 5.61 -0.93
CA SER A 106 -1.17 6.28 -1.92
C SER A 106 -0.18 7.26 -1.28
N VAL A 107 -0.60 8.00 -0.24
CA VAL A 107 0.24 9.02 0.39
C VAL A 107 1.46 8.42 1.10
N PRO A 108 1.33 7.41 1.99
CA PRO A 108 2.48 6.76 2.61
C PRO A 108 3.38 6.05 1.60
N VAL A 109 2.78 5.40 0.60
CA VAL A 109 3.53 4.70 -0.44
C VAL A 109 4.37 5.71 -1.23
N ALA A 110 3.78 6.81 -1.72
CA ALA A 110 4.47 7.86 -2.47
C ALA A 110 5.57 8.60 -1.68
N ALA A 111 5.56 8.50 -0.35
CA ALA A 111 6.46 9.26 0.52
C ALA A 111 7.86 8.64 0.65
N ASP A 112 8.81 9.09 -0.16
CA ASP A 112 10.19 8.62 -0.08
C ASP A 112 10.99 9.25 1.07
N THR A 113 11.06 10.58 1.11
CA THR A 113 12.03 11.30 1.98
C THR A 113 11.38 12.01 3.17
N HIS A 114 10.11 12.43 3.05
CA HIS A 114 9.44 13.25 4.05
C HIS A 114 8.23 12.55 4.66
N ARG A 115 8.46 11.40 5.31
CA ARG A 115 7.41 10.59 5.96
C ARG A 115 6.55 11.36 6.95
N TRP A 116 7.08 12.40 7.59
CA TRP A 116 6.31 13.26 8.49
C TRP A 116 5.24 14.08 7.76
N ARG A 117 5.53 14.56 6.53
CA ARG A 117 4.53 15.29 5.71
C ARG A 117 3.40 14.37 5.30
N ALA A 118 3.75 13.13 4.92
CA ALA A 118 2.77 12.10 4.58
C ALA A 118 1.89 11.74 5.79
N ALA A 119 2.47 11.62 6.98
CA ALA A 119 1.72 11.39 8.21
C ALA A 119 0.74 12.54 8.53
N VAL A 120 1.17 13.80 8.37
CA VAL A 120 0.29 14.97 8.57
C VAL A 120 -0.84 14.99 7.54
N LEU A 121 -0.55 14.68 6.27
CA LEU A 121 -1.55 14.66 5.22
C LEU A 121 -2.60 13.55 5.46
N VAL A 122 -2.16 12.37 5.87
CA VAL A 122 -3.04 11.26 6.25
C VAL A 122 -3.89 11.63 7.47
N ALA A 123 -3.28 12.20 8.50
CA ALA A 123 -4.00 12.63 9.71
C ALA A 123 -5.05 13.71 9.43
N LEU A 124 -4.82 14.58 8.43
CA LEU A 124 -5.80 15.57 7.98
C LEU A 124 -6.89 14.95 7.09
N ALA A 125 -6.59 13.88 6.35
CA ALA A 125 -7.56 13.23 5.49
C ALA A 125 -8.72 12.61 6.29
N THR A 126 -8.46 12.06 7.48
CA THR A 126 -9.49 11.44 8.34
C THR A 126 -10.62 12.42 8.73
N PRO A 127 -10.36 13.59 9.35
CA PRO A 127 -11.42 14.53 9.70
C PRO A 127 -12.11 15.12 8.46
N VAL A 128 -11.40 15.32 7.36
CA VAL A 128 -12.00 15.76 6.09
C VAL A 128 -12.97 14.70 5.56
N TYR A 129 -12.60 13.43 5.60
CA TYR A 129 -13.47 12.32 5.19
C TYR A 129 -14.73 12.26 6.05
N VAL A 130 -14.60 12.33 7.37
CA VAL A 130 -15.74 12.31 8.29
C VAL A 130 -16.64 13.54 8.08
N LEU A 131 -16.08 14.71 7.80
CA LEU A 131 -16.84 15.91 7.41
C LEU A 131 -17.59 15.70 6.09
N VAL A 132 -16.96 15.09 5.09
CA VAL A 132 -17.62 14.78 3.81
C VAL A 132 -18.83 13.87 4.04
N LEU A 133 -18.72 12.85 4.90
CA LEU A 133 -19.86 11.99 5.23
C LEU A 133 -21.02 12.76 5.88
N ASP A 134 -20.73 13.73 6.74
CA ASP A 134 -21.75 14.58 7.37
C ASP A 134 -22.40 15.55 6.36
N LEU A 135 -21.63 16.06 5.39
CA LEU A 135 -22.15 16.92 4.32
C LEU A 135 -23.05 16.15 3.33
N LEU A 136 -22.80 14.85 3.15
CA LEU A 136 -23.65 13.96 2.35
C LEU A 136 -24.94 13.61 3.09
N ASP A 137 -24.92 13.56 4.43
CA ASP A 137 -26.11 13.34 5.23
C ASP A 137 -27.06 14.55 5.17
N PRO A 138 -28.38 14.35 4.96
CA PRO A 138 -29.34 15.46 4.91
C PRO A 138 -29.41 16.30 6.19
N THR A 139 -29.10 15.72 7.35
CA THR A 139 -29.22 16.44 8.64
C THR A 139 -28.01 17.30 8.97
N ARG A 140 -26.82 16.95 8.46
CA ARG A 140 -25.54 17.69 8.62
C ARG A 140 -25.24 18.13 10.05
N SER A 141 -25.54 17.26 11.01
CA SER A 141 -25.62 17.63 12.42
C SER A 141 -24.59 16.92 13.29
N TRP A 142 -23.97 15.85 12.80
CA TRP A 142 -23.24 14.92 13.65
C TRP A 142 -21.73 15.14 13.62
N PHE A 143 -21.17 15.82 12.60
CA PHE A 143 -19.74 16.12 12.57
C PHE A 143 -19.32 16.99 13.76
N LEU A 144 -19.90 18.16 13.95
CA LEU A 144 -19.48 19.04 15.05
C LEU A 144 -19.86 18.50 16.43
N ALA A 145 -20.97 17.76 16.53
CA ALA A 145 -21.45 17.21 17.79
C ALA A 145 -20.67 15.97 18.25
N ILE A 146 -20.34 15.06 17.33
CA ILE A 146 -19.81 13.73 17.66
C ILE A 146 -18.57 13.38 16.82
N GLY A 147 -18.69 13.43 15.49
CA GLY A 147 -17.68 12.90 14.58
C GLY A 147 -16.33 13.62 14.68
N GLY A 148 -16.34 14.94 14.62
CA GLY A 148 -15.18 15.82 14.74
C GLY A 148 -14.45 15.65 16.07
N PRO A 149 -15.13 15.80 17.23
CA PRO A 149 -14.53 15.54 18.54
C PRO A 149 -13.86 14.16 18.63
N ILE A 150 -14.55 13.09 18.20
CA ILE A 150 -14.00 11.73 18.23
C ILE A 150 -12.76 11.58 17.34
N VAL A 151 -12.82 12.06 16.10
CA VAL A 151 -11.67 11.97 15.18
C VAL A 151 -10.47 12.73 15.72
N LEU A 152 -10.68 13.93 16.27
CA LEU A 152 -9.59 14.72 16.85
C LEU A 152 -8.96 14.03 18.07
N ILE A 153 -9.76 13.34 18.90
CA ILE A 153 -9.26 12.57 20.03
C ILE A 153 -8.44 11.37 19.55
N VAL A 154 -8.91 10.66 18.53
CA VAL A 154 -8.19 9.51 17.95
C VAL A 154 -6.87 9.96 17.31
N GLU A 155 -6.92 10.94 16.40
CA GLU A 155 -5.73 11.49 15.74
C GLU A 155 -4.75 12.09 16.75
N GLY A 156 -5.26 12.84 17.74
CA GLY A 156 -4.47 13.40 18.82
C GLY A 156 -3.77 12.33 19.67
N SER A 157 -4.45 11.21 19.95
CA SER A 157 -3.88 10.09 20.70
C SER A 157 -2.78 9.37 19.90
N VAL A 158 -2.98 9.16 18.60
CA VAL A 158 -1.99 8.54 17.71
C VAL A 158 -0.78 9.46 17.50
N LEU A 159 -0.99 10.72 17.13
CA LEU A 159 0.09 11.68 16.91
C LEU A 159 0.84 12.01 18.21
N GLY A 160 0.10 12.17 19.31
CA GLY A 160 0.68 12.41 20.64
C GLY A 160 1.55 11.26 21.12
N SER A 161 1.10 10.02 20.95
CA SER A 161 1.89 8.83 21.27
C SER A 161 3.11 8.70 20.35
N ALA A 162 2.97 8.91 19.04
CA ALA A 162 4.10 8.91 18.11
C ALA A 162 5.14 10.00 18.47
N ALA A 163 4.70 11.22 18.75
CA ALA A 163 5.57 12.32 19.17
C ALA A 163 6.31 12.00 20.47
N LEU A 164 5.62 11.43 21.47
CA LEU A 164 6.24 11.02 22.72
C LEU A 164 7.27 9.90 22.50
N ILE A 165 6.94 8.90 21.68
CA ILE A 165 7.83 7.79 21.34
C ILE A 165 9.09 8.25 20.61
N THR A 166 9.00 9.25 19.73
CA THR A 166 10.18 9.80 19.05
C THR A 166 11.12 10.53 20.00
N ARG A 167 10.60 11.11 21.09
CA ARG A 167 11.39 11.79 22.13
C ARG A 167 11.97 10.84 23.18
N LEU A 168 11.49 9.60 23.24
CA LEU A 168 12.02 8.61 24.17
C LEU A 168 13.40 8.11 23.73
N LYS A 169 14.38 8.24 24.63
CA LYS A 169 15.77 7.79 24.41
C LYS A 169 15.88 6.29 24.12
N HIS A 170 15.00 5.49 24.71
CA HIS A 170 14.91 4.04 24.51
C HIS A 170 13.47 3.67 24.16
N LYS A 171 13.26 3.27 22.90
CA LYS A 171 11.92 3.07 22.34
C LYS A 171 11.26 1.76 22.77
N GLY A 172 12.00 0.65 22.87
CA GLY A 172 11.48 -0.72 23.04
C GLY A 172 10.23 -0.87 23.94
N VAL A 173 10.42 -1.15 25.22
CA VAL A 173 9.30 -1.42 26.14
C VAL A 173 8.48 -0.16 26.48
N ASN A 174 9.09 1.03 26.45
CA ASN A 174 8.37 2.28 26.71
C ASN A 174 7.37 2.65 25.61
N ALA A 175 7.63 2.29 24.35
CA ALA A 175 6.70 2.59 23.27
C ALA A 175 5.37 1.85 23.48
N ILE A 176 5.45 0.59 23.94
CA ILE A 176 4.27 -0.20 24.29
C ILE A 176 3.54 0.45 25.47
N ALA A 177 4.26 0.88 26.51
CA ALA A 177 3.67 1.57 27.66
C ALA A 177 2.95 2.86 27.25
N VAL A 178 3.57 3.68 26.40
CA VAL A 178 2.97 4.92 25.86
C VAL A 178 1.73 4.61 25.03
N ALA A 179 1.77 3.58 24.17
CA ALA A 179 0.62 3.18 23.37
C ALA A 179 -0.56 2.72 24.25
N LEU A 180 -0.30 1.98 25.33
CA LEU A 180 -1.33 1.56 26.29
C LEU A 180 -1.97 2.74 27.03
N VAL A 181 -1.16 3.72 27.47
CA VAL A 181 -1.70 4.94 28.10
C VAL A 181 -2.52 5.74 27.09
N ALA A 182 -2.03 5.88 25.85
CA ALA A 182 -2.75 6.59 24.80
C ALA A 182 -4.07 5.91 24.43
N ALA A 183 -4.11 4.57 24.41
CA ALA A 183 -5.35 3.81 24.19
C ALA A 183 -6.36 4.06 25.31
N ALA A 184 -5.94 4.00 26.59
CA ALA A 184 -6.82 4.27 27.72
C ALA A 184 -7.36 5.72 27.69
N ALA A 185 -6.49 6.70 27.46
CA ALA A 185 -6.87 8.11 27.36
C ALA A 185 -7.77 8.38 26.15
N GLY A 186 -7.47 7.79 25.00
CA GLY A 186 -8.27 7.89 23.78
C GLY A 186 -9.67 7.31 23.98
N CYS A 187 -9.78 6.10 24.55
CA CYS A 187 -11.09 5.50 24.88
C CYS A 187 -11.90 6.38 25.84
N ALA A 188 -11.27 6.92 26.89
CA ALA A 188 -11.95 7.82 27.83
C ALA A 188 -12.41 9.12 27.16
N GLY A 189 -11.60 9.69 26.27
CA GLY A 189 -11.98 10.85 25.48
C GLY A 189 -13.15 10.56 24.54
N ILE A 190 -13.14 9.40 23.86
CA ILE A 190 -14.23 8.99 22.98
C ILE A 190 -15.53 8.80 23.76
N GLU A 191 -15.50 8.10 24.90
CA GLU A 191 -16.67 7.92 25.74
C GLU A 191 -17.19 9.27 26.25
N ALA A 192 -16.33 10.13 26.76
CA ALA A 192 -16.72 11.46 27.23
C ALA A 192 -17.31 12.34 26.11
N ALA A 193 -16.76 12.29 24.89
CA ALA A 193 -17.30 13.03 23.75
C ALA A 193 -18.67 12.51 23.34
N ALA A 194 -18.83 11.19 23.27
CA ALA A 194 -20.11 10.55 22.95
C ALA A 194 -21.17 10.83 24.02
N ASP A 195 -20.82 10.70 25.29
CA ASP A 195 -21.69 10.94 26.43
C ASP A 195 -22.13 12.41 26.51
N MET A 196 -21.21 13.34 26.29
CA MET A 196 -21.55 14.77 26.26
C MET A 196 -22.54 15.07 25.14
N ALA A 197 -22.33 14.50 23.95
CA ALA A 197 -23.19 14.71 22.80
C ALA A 197 -24.57 14.06 22.93
N LEU A 198 -24.65 12.89 23.56
CA LEU A 198 -25.90 12.10 23.64
C LEU A 198 -26.69 12.32 24.93
N ARG A 199 -26.01 12.60 26.06
CA ARG A 199 -26.59 12.59 27.41
C ARG A 199 -26.34 13.87 28.20
N SER A 200 -25.53 14.81 27.67
CA SER A 200 -25.11 16.05 28.36
C SER A 200 -24.49 15.83 29.75
N SER A 201 -24.00 14.61 30.01
CA SER A 201 -23.39 14.20 31.27
C SER A 201 -22.38 13.10 30.96
N VAL A 202 -21.22 13.11 31.61
CA VAL A 202 -20.12 12.16 31.36
C VAL A 202 -20.18 11.04 32.39
N ALA A 203 -20.32 9.80 31.93
CA ALA A 203 -20.36 8.62 32.77
C ALA A 203 -19.46 7.51 32.19
N LEU A 204 -18.17 7.56 32.55
CA LEU A 204 -17.17 6.60 32.06
C LEU A 204 -17.49 5.17 32.53
N ALA A 205 -17.93 4.32 31.61
CA ALA A 205 -18.26 2.93 31.84
C ALA A 205 -17.28 2.00 31.11
N TRP A 206 -17.30 1.97 29.78
CA TRP A 206 -16.47 1.02 29.02
C TRP A 206 -15.01 1.46 28.94
N SER A 207 -14.74 2.77 28.95
CA SER A 207 -13.36 3.28 28.99
C SER A 207 -12.68 3.01 30.33
N ALA A 208 -13.45 2.92 31.41
CA ALA A 208 -12.93 2.57 32.72
C ALA A 208 -12.36 1.14 32.74
N VAL A 209 -13.02 0.20 32.06
CA VAL A 209 -12.53 -1.18 31.88
C VAL A 209 -11.20 -1.19 31.09
N VAL A 210 -11.11 -0.40 30.02
CA VAL A 210 -9.86 -0.24 29.24
C VAL A 210 -8.75 0.36 30.12
N ALA A 211 -9.06 1.39 30.91
CA ALA A 211 -8.07 2.01 31.79
C ALA A 211 -7.54 1.04 32.86
N VAL A 212 -8.42 0.27 33.51
CA VAL A 212 -8.03 -0.70 34.54
C VAL A 212 -7.15 -1.83 33.97
N THR A 213 -7.32 -2.18 32.70
CA THR A 213 -6.49 -3.21 32.05
C THR A 213 -5.17 -2.65 31.52
N CYS A 214 -5.19 -1.49 30.86
CA CYS A 214 -4.02 -0.91 30.21
C CYS A 214 -3.05 -0.22 31.18
N LEU A 215 -3.55 0.52 32.18
CA LEU A 215 -2.71 1.35 33.04
C LEU A 215 -1.77 0.56 33.97
N PRO A 216 -2.19 -0.54 34.63
CA PRO A 216 -1.27 -1.34 35.44
C PRO A 216 -0.15 -1.96 34.60
N VAL A 217 -0.48 -2.46 33.40
CA VAL A 217 0.50 -3.01 32.46
C VAL A 217 1.47 -1.92 32.00
N ALA A 218 0.98 -0.74 31.60
CA ALA A 218 1.83 0.39 31.24
C ALA A 218 2.75 0.81 32.40
N GLY A 219 2.22 0.88 33.63
CA GLY A 219 2.99 1.19 34.83
C GLY A 219 4.11 0.18 35.09
N LEU A 220 3.83 -1.12 34.96
CA LEU A 220 4.84 -2.17 35.05
C LEU A 220 5.93 -2.01 33.98
N LEU A 221 5.55 -1.75 32.73
CA LEU A 221 6.50 -1.59 31.63
C LEU A 221 7.41 -0.36 31.83
N PHE A 222 6.86 0.77 32.28
CA PHE A 222 7.67 1.94 32.64
C PHE A 222 8.62 1.64 33.80
N TYR A 223 8.14 0.93 34.82
CA TYR A 223 8.96 0.52 35.96
C TYR A 223 10.10 -0.42 35.55
N LEU A 224 9.83 -1.45 34.75
CA LEU A 224 10.84 -2.38 34.23
C LEU A 224 11.91 -1.62 33.44
N HIS A 225 11.48 -0.70 32.57
CA HIS A 225 12.40 0.10 31.79
C HIS A 225 13.31 0.98 32.66
N TYR A 226 12.74 1.73 33.60
CA TYR A 226 13.51 2.66 34.42
C TYR A 226 14.41 1.97 35.45
N ARG A 227 13.94 0.85 36.03
CA ARG A 227 14.66 0.13 37.10
C ARG A 227 15.66 -0.90 36.57
N ILE A 228 15.31 -1.69 35.56
CA ILE A 228 16.12 -2.84 35.12
C ILE A 228 17.07 -2.44 34.01
N THR A 229 16.61 -1.75 32.97
CA THR A 229 17.46 -1.39 31.81
C THR A 229 18.56 -0.39 32.17
N ARG A 230 18.36 0.44 33.22
CA ARG A 230 19.42 1.33 33.75
C ARG A 230 20.49 0.58 34.55
N ARG A 231 20.18 -0.57 35.17
CA ARG A 231 21.13 -1.32 36.02
C ARG A 231 21.77 -2.52 35.32
N ALA A 232 21.08 -3.12 34.35
CA ALA A 232 21.59 -4.24 33.57
C ALA A 232 21.89 -3.76 32.16
N SER A 233 23.19 -3.62 31.82
CA SER A 233 23.58 -3.61 30.42
C SER A 233 23.08 -4.93 29.81
N LEU A 234 22.14 -4.88 28.87
CA LEU A 234 21.56 -6.07 28.22
C LEU A 234 22.63 -7.03 27.66
N LYS A 235 23.85 -6.53 27.38
CA LYS A 235 25.05 -7.33 27.09
C LYS A 235 25.35 -8.44 28.11
N LYS A 236 25.11 -8.20 29.41
CA LYS A 236 25.40 -9.19 30.47
C LYS A 236 24.33 -10.27 30.60
N LEU A 237 23.10 -10.03 30.14
CA LEU A 237 22.00 -10.99 30.23
C LEU A 237 21.88 -11.85 28.96
N PHE A 238 22.31 -11.34 27.81
CA PHE A 238 22.19 -12.05 26.54
C PHE A 238 23.52 -12.58 25.97
N HIS A 239 24.63 -12.51 26.71
CA HIS A 239 25.96 -13.00 26.26
C HIS A 239 26.25 -12.71 24.77
N LEU A 240 26.10 -11.44 24.38
CA LEU A 240 26.46 -10.89 23.06
C LEU A 240 27.68 -9.97 23.19
#